data_AF-A0A5C3KB61-F1
#
_entry.id   AF-A0A5C3KB61-F1
#
_cell.length_a   1.000
_cell.length_b   1.000
_cell.length_c   1.000
_cell.angle_alpha   90.00
_cell.angle_beta   90.00
_cell.angle_gamma   90.00
#
_symmetry.space_group_name_H-M   'P 1'
#
loop_
_entity.id
_entity.type
_entity.pdbx_description
1 polymer ?
#
loop_
_entity_poly.entity_id
_entity_poly.type
_entity_poly.pdbx_seq_one_letter_code
_entity_poly.pdbx_strand_id
1 'polypeptide(L)'
;MRSPIFATLVCTLSFFASLSLATPTPLKRADSVAFHDPRARGGALLNRSGGLGEPLNVIISGKSSPEILTKNGFLDYARAVGFSMECFGQHRGDPQPANLGDGNGWRGEREVLRQHFAIPLLGTCLQSLTGGNHFRVYQQDGPEANSGALFLAVSEEKDLANNHQIVPNGYNIGRDLFVNGAVGTKRFLLHTYTTTVEEVRGLLEPGSEGVNHGIAQDGVVKVLTVTRKFSLF
;
A
#
# COMPACT_ATOMS: atom_id res chain seq x y z
N MET A 1 -25.61 -32.30 86.78
CA MET A 1 -26.49 -31.76 85.72
C MET A 1 -25.63 -30.88 84.82
N ARG A 2 -25.30 -31.33 83.61
CA ARG A 2 -24.43 -30.62 82.65
C ARG A 2 -25.26 -30.22 81.44
N SER A 3 -25.25 -28.92 81.12
CA SER A 3 -25.89 -28.33 79.93
C SER A 3 -25.07 -28.62 78.67
N PRO A 4 -25.68 -28.88 77.50
CA PRO A 4 -24.98 -28.83 76.23
C PRO A 4 -25.16 -27.48 75.54
N ILE A 5 -24.04 -26.96 75.01
CA ILE A 5 -23.94 -25.78 74.17
C ILE A 5 -24.29 -26.21 72.74
N PHE A 6 -25.26 -25.54 72.11
CA PHE A 6 -25.54 -25.67 70.67
C PHE A 6 -24.48 -24.89 69.88
N ALA A 7 -23.74 -25.59 69.01
CA ALA A 7 -22.83 -24.99 68.04
C ALA A 7 -23.51 -25.00 66.66
N THR A 8 -23.81 -23.82 66.13
CA THR A 8 -24.39 -23.64 64.79
C THR A 8 -23.26 -23.61 63.75
N LEU A 9 -23.21 -24.61 62.87
CA LEU A 9 -22.26 -24.69 61.77
C LEU A 9 -22.82 -23.95 60.56
N VAL A 10 -22.23 -22.81 60.19
CA VAL A 10 -22.53 -22.11 58.93
C VAL A 10 -21.64 -22.70 57.84
N CYS A 11 -22.25 -23.35 56.85
CA CYS A 11 -21.56 -23.88 55.68
C CYS A 11 -21.61 -22.82 54.56
N THR A 12 -20.48 -22.15 54.27
CA THR A 12 -20.37 -21.23 53.14
C THR A 12 -19.93 -22.01 51.89
N LEU A 13 -20.84 -22.16 50.93
CA LEU A 13 -20.57 -22.75 49.62
C LEU A 13 -19.92 -21.70 48.71
N SER A 14 -18.62 -21.83 48.43
CA SER A 14 -17.90 -20.97 47.48
C SER A 14 -18.06 -21.51 46.06
N PHE A 15 -18.83 -20.83 45.23
CA PHE A 15 -18.98 -21.13 43.79
C PHE A 15 -17.81 -20.51 43.03
N PHE A 16 -16.79 -21.31 42.69
CA PHE A 16 -15.73 -20.89 41.76
C PHE A 16 -16.17 -21.15 40.32
N ALA A 17 -16.66 -20.10 39.65
CA ALA A 17 -16.87 -20.14 38.20
C ALA A 17 -15.51 -20.03 37.49
N SER A 18 -15.06 -21.13 36.89
CA SER A 18 -13.85 -21.17 36.06
C SER A 18 -14.13 -20.54 34.70
N LEU A 19 -13.69 -19.30 34.52
CA LEU A 19 -13.68 -18.62 33.22
C LEU A 19 -12.60 -19.27 32.35
N SER A 20 -12.99 -20.20 31.46
CA SER A 20 -12.10 -20.65 30.39
C SER A 20 -11.97 -19.54 29.35
N LEU A 21 -10.82 -18.87 29.33
CA LEU A 21 -10.42 -18.00 28.24
C LEU A 21 -10.25 -18.87 26.97
N ALA A 22 -11.25 -18.82 26.09
CA ALA A 22 -11.12 -19.38 24.75
C ALA A 22 -9.97 -18.66 24.03
N THR A 23 -8.90 -19.39 23.74
CA THR A 23 -7.81 -18.88 22.91
C THR A 23 -8.34 -18.75 21.47
N PRO A 24 -8.24 -17.57 20.83
CA PRO A 24 -8.66 -17.44 19.45
C PRO A 24 -7.79 -18.35 18.59
N THR A 25 -8.39 -19.36 17.97
CA THR A 25 -7.75 -20.12 16.90
C THR A 25 -7.32 -19.15 15.81
N PRO A 26 -6.04 -19.14 15.39
CA PRO A 26 -5.62 -18.31 14.27
C PRO A 26 -6.43 -18.76 13.06
N LEU A 27 -7.23 -17.85 12.51
CA LEU A 27 -7.91 -18.05 11.23
C LEU A 27 -6.85 -18.48 10.22
N LYS A 28 -6.97 -19.70 9.70
CA LYS A 28 -6.18 -20.18 8.57
C LYS A 28 -6.40 -19.17 7.45
N ARG A 29 -5.38 -18.37 7.16
CA ARG A 29 -5.36 -17.37 6.09
C ARG A 29 -5.78 -18.10 4.81
N ALA A 30 -6.88 -17.69 4.17
CA ALA A 30 -7.12 -18.07 2.79
C ALA A 30 -5.85 -17.71 2.01
N ASP A 31 -5.29 -18.64 1.24
CA ASP A 31 -4.04 -18.42 0.50
C ASP A 31 -4.15 -17.11 -0.26
N SER A 32 -3.44 -16.07 0.20
CA SER A 32 -3.57 -14.76 -0.42
C SER A 32 -2.88 -14.81 -1.78
N VAL A 33 -3.60 -14.40 -2.82
CA VAL A 33 -3.05 -14.24 -4.16
C VAL A 33 -2.21 -12.97 -4.22
N ALA A 34 -1.28 -12.89 -5.18
CA ALA A 34 -0.45 -11.69 -5.32
C ALA A 34 -1.27 -10.49 -5.81
N PHE A 35 -2.08 -10.71 -6.84
CA PHE A 35 -3.07 -9.80 -7.39
C PHE A 35 -3.93 -10.59 -8.38
N HIS A 36 -5.09 -10.05 -8.78
CA HIS A 36 -5.82 -10.50 -9.96
C HIS A 36 -5.54 -9.55 -11.13
N ASP A 37 -5.38 -10.05 -12.36
CA ASP A 37 -5.18 -9.21 -13.53
C ASP A 37 -6.43 -8.35 -13.79
N PRO A 38 -6.34 -6.99 -13.71
CA PRO A 38 -7.47 -6.11 -13.98
C PRO A 38 -8.17 -6.32 -15.32
N ARG A 39 -7.41 -6.72 -16.35
CA ARG A 39 -7.91 -6.87 -17.73
C ARG A 39 -8.90 -8.02 -17.86
N ALA A 40 -8.80 -9.03 -17.00
CA ALA A 40 -9.67 -10.19 -17.03
C ALA A 40 -11.15 -9.86 -16.79
N ARG A 41 -11.45 -8.68 -16.24
CA ARG A 41 -12.81 -8.24 -15.86
C ARG A 41 -13.08 -6.77 -16.22
N GLY A 42 -12.51 -6.29 -17.33
CA GLY A 42 -12.80 -4.95 -17.86
C GLY A 42 -12.12 -3.78 -17.12
N GLY A 43 -11.17 -4.07 -16.23
CA GLY A 43 -10.23 -3.09 -15.71
C GLY A 43 -9.00 -2.92 -16.62
N ALA A 44 -8.05 -2.10 -16.19
CA ALA A 44 -6.81 -1.85 -16.91
C ALA A 44 -5.66 -1.50 -15.97
N LEU A 45 -4.42 -1.60 -16.46
CA LEU A 45 -3.22 -1.10 -15.78
C LEU A 45 -2.98 0.39 -16.10
N LEU A 46 -4.06 1.14 -16.31
CA LEU A 46 -4.06 2.58 -16.56
C LEU A 46 -5.14 3.22 -15.69
N ASN A 47 -4.81 4.32 -15.02
CA ASN A 47 -5.81 5.21 -14.45
C ASN A 47 -6.40 6.14 -15.53
N ARG A 48 -7.25 7.09 -15.17
CA ARG A 48 -7.69 8.19 -16.06
C ARG A 48 -6.96 9.47 -15.72
N SER A 49 -6.17 9.96 -16.66
CA SER A 49 -5.37 11.19 -16.54
C SER A 49 -5.28 11.89 -17.89
N GLY A 50 -5.70 13.15 -17.98
CA GLY A 50 -5.55 13.97 -19.20
C GLY A 50 -6.24 13.42 -20.47
N GLY A 51 -7.32 12.64 -20.32
CA GLY A 51 -7.99 11.97 -21.45
C GLY A 51 -7.33 10.64 -21.88
N LEU A 52 -6.22 10.27 -21.25
CA LEU A 52 -5.48 9.01 -21.40
C LEU A 52 -5.33 8.38 -20.01
N GLY A 53 -4.21 7.72 -19.70
CA GLY A 53 -3.94 7.16 -18.38
C GLY A 53 -2.48 7.15 -17.95
N GLU A 54 -2.26 7.20 -16.64
CA GLU A 54 -0.97 6.91 -16.03
C GLU A 54 -0.86 5.40 -15.79
N PRO A 55 0.31 4.79 -16.07
CA PRO A 55 0.52 3.36 -15.93
C PRO A 55 0.57 2.95 -14.47
N LEU A 56 -0.21 1.93 -14.11
CA LEU A 56 -0.14 1.23 -12.83
C LEU A 56 1.05 0.26 -12.87
N ASN A 57 2.26 0.80 -12.80
CA ASN A 57 3.51 0.13 -13.14
C ASN A 57 4.22 -0.56 -11.94
N VAL A 58 3.66 -0.44 -10.73
CA VAL A 58 4.09 -1.21 -9.55
C VAL A 58 2.88 -1.79 -8.82
N ILE A 59 3.02 -3.02 -8.30
CA ILE A 59 2.00 -3.69 -7.49
C ILE A 59 2.63 -4.10 -6.16
N ILE A 60 2.02 -3.69 -5.03
CA ILE A 60 2.28 -4.29 -3.73
C ILE A 60 1.39 -5.52 -3.60
N SER A 61 2.01 -6.68 -3.59
CA SER A 61 1.36 -7.99 -3.60
C SER A 61 0.47 -8.19 -2.38
N GLY A 62 -0.71 -8.80 -2.59
CA GLY A 62 -1.62 -9.31 -1.55
C GLY A 62 -0.98 -10.41 -0.68
N LYS A 63 0.18 -10.95 -1.08
CA LYS A 63 1.02 -11.84 -0.26
C LYS A 63 1.86 -11.11 0.79
N SER A 64 1.90 -9.78 0.76
CA SER A 64 2.57 -8.97 1.79
C SER A 64 1.96 -9.20 3.18
N SER A 65 2.67 -8.78 4.22
CA SER A 65 2.13 -8.71 5.57
C SER A 65 0.80 -7.92 5.57
N PRO A 66 -0.28 -8.40 6.20
CA PRO A 66 -1.60 -7.75 6.13
C PRO A 66 -1.59 -6.27 6.50
N GLU A 67 -0.73 -5.87 7.44
CA GLU A 67 -0.58 -4.49 7.88
C GLU A 67 -0.12 -3.57 6.75
N ILE A 68 0.69 -4.08 5.81
CA ILE A 68 1.16 -3.33 4.63
C ILE A 68 0.01 -2.97 3.71
N LEU A 69 -1.06 -3.76 3.67
CA LEU A 69 -2.19 -3.53 2.77
C LEU A 69 -3.20 -2.51 3.35
N THR A 70 -3.00 -2.08 4.60
CA THR A 70 -3.77 -1.02 5.24
C THR A 70 -3.18 0.36 4.90
N LYS A 71 -4.02 1.40 4.92
CA LYS A 71 -3.56 2.78 4.66
C LYS A 71 -2.42 3.22 5.59
N ASN A 72 -2.56 2.98 6.90
CA ASN A 72 -1.55 3.39 7.88
C ASN A 72 -0.26 2.57 7.76
N GLY A 73 -0.36 1.25 7.62
CA GLY A 73 0.83 0.41 7.50
C GLY A 73 1.56 0.59 6.17
N PHE A 74 0.83 0.85 5.08
CA PHE A 74 1.44 1.24 3.82
C PHE A 74 2.15 2.59 3.91
N LEU A 75 1.55 3.59 4.57
CA LEU A 75 2.19 4.89 4.80
C LEU A 75 3.47 4.77 5.63
N ASP A 76 3.48 3.94 6.68
CA ASP A 76 4.69 3.71 7.48
C ASP A 76 5.78 2.98 6.68
N TYR A 77 5.40 2.05 5.81
CA TYR A 77 6.33 1.44 4.85
C TYR A 77 6.87 2.46 3.84
N ALA A 78 5.99 3.30 3.27
CA ALA A 78 6.38 4.35 2.34
C ALA A 78 7.40 5.31 2.98
N ARG A 79 7.21 5.67 4.25
CA ARG A 79 8.20 6.44 5.03
C ARG A 79 9.53 5.73 5.20
N ALA A 80 9.52 4.41 5.39
CA ALA A 80 10.74 3.60 5.45
C ALA A 80 11.54 3.61 4.13
N VAL A 81 10.87 3.85 3.00
CA VAL A 81 11.48 3.89 1.66
C VAL A 81 11.63 5.30 1.10
N GLY A 82 11.43 6.33 1.93
CA GLY A 82 11.70 7.73 1.56
C GLY A 82 10.52 8.44 0.88
N PHE A 83 9.28 8.06 1.18
CA PHE A 83 8.05 8.71 0.69
C PHE A 83 7.14 9.09 1.86
N SER A 84 6.30 10.09 1.68
CA SER A 84 5.28 10.47 2.67
C SER A 84 4.08 11.13 2.01
N MET A 85 3.06 11.42 2.80
CA MET A 85 1.92 12.25 2.37
C MET A 85 2.42 13.60 1.84
N GLU A 86 1.71 14.12 0.85
CA GLU A 86 1.97 15.44 0.27
C GLU A 86 2.02 16.57 1.32
N CYS A 87 2.74 17.62 0.97
CA CYS A 87 2.92 18.79 1.81
C CYS A 87 1.65 19.66 1.84
N PHE A 88 1.11 19.90 3.03
CA PHE A 88 -0.02 20.81 3.31
C PHE A 88 -1.27 20.64 2.42
N GLY A 89 -1.54 19.44 1.90
CA GLY A 89 -2.72 19.18 1.08
C GLY A 89 -2.75 19.96 -0.24
N GLN A 90 -1.59 20.34 -0.78
CA GLN A 90 -1.47 20.85 -2.16
C GLN A 90 -1.67 19.70 -3.15
N HIS A 91 -2.89 19.14 -3.19
CA HIS A 91 -3.32 18.22 -4.22
C HIS A 91 -3.62 19.03 -5.48
N ARG A 92 -2.58 19.42 -6.22
CA ARG A 92 -2.75 20.00 -7.55
C ARG A 92 -2.98 18.88 -8.54
N GLY A 93 -4.24 18.65 -8.90
CA GLY A 93 -4.64 17.72 -9.96
C GLY A 93 -6.06 17.23 -9.75
N ASP A 94 -6.75 16.97 -10.85
CA ASP A 94 -8.06 16.32 -10.81
C ASP A 94 -7.93 14.90 -10.26
N PRO A 95 -8.96 14.37 -9.58
CA PRO A 95 -9.01 12.96 -9.20
C PRO A 95 -8.76 12.06 -10.41
N GLN A 96 -7.88 11.07 -10.25
CA GLN A 96 -7.50 10.18 -11.34
C GLN A 96 -7.98 8.75 -11.02
N PRO A 97 -9.22 8.40 -11.37
CA PRO A 97 -9.76 7.11 -10.99
C PRO A 97 -9.13 5.97 -11.81
N ALA A 98 -9.09 4.77 -11.23
CA ALA A 98 -8.70 3.54 -11.90
C ALA A 98 -9.80 2.47 -11.75
N ASN A 99 -9.89 1.56 -12.73
CA ASN A 99 -10.72 0.36 -12.63
C ASN A 99 -9.81 -0.87 -12.58
N LEU A 100 -9.78 -1.55 -11.44
CA LEU A 100 -8.90 -2.71 -11.21
C LEU A 100 -9.55 -4.05 -11.56
N GLY A 101 -10.70 -4.05 -12.24
CA GLY A 101 -11.40 -5.27 -12.66
C GLY A 101 -11.89 -6.10 -11.48
N ASP A 102 -12.15 -5.49 -10.33
CA ASP A 102 -12.53 -6.15 -9.09
C ASP A 102 -14.02 -6.00 -8.76
N GLY A 103 -14.82 -5.47 -9.68
CA GLY A 103 -16.26 -5.24 -9.51
C GLY A 103 -16.59 -3.90 -8.86
N ASN A 104 -15.58 -3.08 -8.51
CA ASN A 104 -15.80 -1.73 -7.99
C ASN A 104 -16.00 -0.66 -9.08
N GLY A 105 -15.69 -0.99 -10.35
CA GLY A 105 -15.65 -0.02 -11.43
C GLY A 105 -14.54 1.02 -11.24
N TRP A 106 -14.75 2.24 -11.75
CA TRP A 106 -13.79 3.34 -11.61
C TRP A 106 -13.84 3.92 -10.20
N ARG A 107 -12.73 3.80 -9.45
CA ARG A 107 -12.57 4.40 -8.12
C ARG A 107 -11.40 5.37 -8.08
N GLY A 108 -11.57 6.44 -7.31
CA GLY A 108 -10.50 7.40 -7.04
C GLY A 108 -9.32 6.78 -6.30
N GLU A 109 -8.18 7.47 -6.35
CA GLU A 109 -7.00 7.10 -5.58
C GLU A 109 -7.29 7.06 -4.07
N ARG A 110 -6.66 6.11 -3.37
CA ARG A 110 -6.75 5.99 -1.89
C ARG A 110 -5.89 7.05 -1.19
N GLU A 111 -4.70 7.26 -1.73
CA GLU A 111 -3.76 8.31 -1.34
C GLU A 111 -2.78 8.60 -2.48
N VAL A 112 -2.12 9.75 -2.38
CA VAL A 112 -0.97 10.15 -3.21
C VAL A 112 0.21 10.37 -2.30
N LEU A 113 1.34 9.71 -2.60
CA LEU A 113 2.58 9.81 -1.84
C LEU A 113 3.68 10.42 -2.71
N ARG A 114 4.50 11.27 -2.10
CA ARG A 114 5.58 12.01 -2.76
C ARG A 114 6.91 11.71 -2.07
N GLN A 115 8.00 11.73 -2.83
CA GLN A 115 9.33 11.54 -2.29
C GLN A 115 9.60 12.55 -1.17
N HIS A 116 10.15 12.05 -0.07
CA HIS A 116 10.47 12.79 1.14
C HIS A 116 11.99 12.76 1.32
N PHE A 117 12.66 13.89 1.08
CA PHE A 117 14.13 14.04 1.15
C PHE A 117 14.70 13.97 2.58
N ALA A 118 14.06 13.24 3.51
CA ALA A 118 14.47 13.09 4.91
C ALA A 118 14.60 14.42 5.70
N ILE A 119 14.00 15.51 5.23
CA ILE A 119 13.94 16.79 5.95
C ILE A 119 12.62 16.84 6.74
N PRO A 120 12.66 16.89 8.09
CA PRO A 120 11.45 16.99 8.91
C PRO A 120 10.59 18.18 8.47
N LEU A 121 9.27 17.99 8.40
CA LEU A 121 8.25 19.00 8.03
C LEU A 121 8.28 19.51 6.57
N LEU A 122 9.43 19.52 5.89
CA LEU A 122 9.61 20.17 4.58
C LEU A 122 10.06 19.21 3.46
N GLY A 123 10.36 17.94 3.75
CA GLY A 123 10.92 17.01 2.77
C GLY A 123 10.02 16.73 1.56
N THR A 124 8.70 16.63 1.75
CA THR A 124 7.74 16.54 0.63
C THR A 124 7.45 17.91 0.00
N CYS A 125 7.59 19.00 0.75
CA CYS A 125 7.46 20.37 0.23
C CYS A 125 8.62 20.72 -0.71
N LEU A 126 9.82 20.20 -0.44
CA LEU A 126 10.99 20.36 -1.29
C LEU A 126 10.79 19.62 -2.62
N GLN A 127 10.19 18.41 -2.63
CA GLN A 127 9.82 17.71 -3.88
C GLN A 127 8.82 18.50 -4.71
N SER A 128 7.83 19.13 -4.08
CA SER A 128 6.96 20.06 -4.80
C SER A 128 7.75 21.21 -5.42
N LEU A 129 8.84 21.69 -4.80
CA LEU A 129 9.66 22.79 -5.32
C LEU A 129 10.78 22.37 -6.30
N THR A 130 11.26 21.12 -6.26
CA THR A 130 12.44 20.64 -7.03
C THR A 130 12.16 19.51 -8.01
N GLY A 131 10.96 18.94 -7.99
CA GLY A 131 10.65 17.72 -8.73
C GLY A 131 11.11 16.49 -7.95
N GLY A 132 10.63 15.33 -8.38
CA GLY A 132 10.95 14.06 -7.74
C GLY A 132 9.87 13.00 -7.97
N ASN A 133 10.07 11.86 -7.33
CA ASN A 133 9.20 10.71 -7.49
C ASN A 133 7.86 10.91 -6.77
N HIS A 134 6.75 10.50 -7.39
CA HIS A 134 5.46 10.39 -6.72
C HIS A 134 4.71 9.16 -7.19
N PHE A 135 3.72 8.74 -6.40
CA PHE A 135 2.77 7.74 -6.85
C PHE A 135 1.39 7.86 -6.24
N ARG A 136 0.39 7.44 -7.03
CA ARG A 136 -1.00 7.25 -6.58
C ARG A 136 -1.25 5.79 -6.24
N VAL A 137 -2.10 5.54 -5.24
CA VAL A 137 -2.37 4.20 -4.72
C VAL A 137 -3.82 3.80 -4.96
N TYR A 138 -4.07 2.59 -5.44
CA TYR A 138 -5.39 2.00 -5.63
C TYR A 138 -5.47 0.63 -4.93
N GLN A 139 -6.60 0.28 -4.29
CA GLN A 139 -6.79 -1.05 -3.70
C GLN A 139 -7.58 -1.96 -4.61
N GLN A 140 -7.14 -3.21 -4.75
CA GLN A 140 -7.97 -4.27 -5.32
C GLN A 140 -8.74 -5.00 -4.20
N ASP A 141 -9.86 -4.41 -3.78
CA ASP A 141 -10.70 -4.87 -2.66
C ASP A 141 -12.16 -5.16 -3.06
N GLY A 142 -12.47 -5.14 -4.35
CA GLY A 142 -13.83 -5.33 -4.85
C GLY A 142 -14.37 -6.75 -4.74
N PRO A 143 -15.69 -6.92 -4.84
CA PRO A 143 -16.39 -8.18 -4.57
C PRO A 143 -16.06 -9.31 -5.56
N GLU A 144 -15.50 -9.00 -6.73
CA GLU A 144 -15.24 -9.97 -7.79
C GLU A 144 -13.79 -10.46 -7.86
N ALA A 145 -12.85 -9.72 -7.28
CA ALA A 145 -11.42 -10.03 -7.34
C ALA A 145 -10.65 -9.40 -6.16
N ASN A 146 -11.03 -9.72 -4.93
CA ASN A 146 -10.36 -9.17 -3.75
C ASN A 146 -9.04 -9.89 -3.45
N SER A 147 -7.92 -9.26 -3.80
CA SER A 147 -6.58 -9.70 -3.38
C SER A 147 -6.03 -8.87 -2.22
N GLY A 148 -6.60 -7.69 -1.98
CA GLY A 148 -6.05 -6.67 -1.08
C GLY A 148 -4.81 -5.96 -1.63
N ALA A 149 -4.31 -6.34 -2.81
CA ALA A 149 -3.11 -5.76 -3.41
C ALA A 149 -3.25 -4.26 -3.67
N LEU A 150 -2.12 -3.56 -3.67
CA LEU A 150 -2.04 -2.13 -3.95
C LEU A 150 -1.47 -1.93 -5.35
N PHE A 151 -2.19 -1.25 -6.23
CA PHE A 151 -1.70 -0.88 -7.56
C PHE A 151 -1.22 0.57 -7.51
N LEU A 152 -0.01 0.83 -7.97
CA LEU A 152 0.64 2.12 -7.88
C LEU A 152 0.88 2.72 -9.27
N ALA A 153 0.42 3.96 -9.48
CA ALA A 153 0.84 4.77 -10.61
C ALA A 153 2.10 5.53 -10.23
N VAL A 154 3.29 5.00 -10.54
CA VAL A 154 4.57 5.60 -10.13
C VAL A 154 5.17 6.42 -11.27
N SER A 155 5.62 7.63 -10.96
CA SER A 155 6.25 8.50 -11.94
C SER A 155 7.27 9.46 -11.32
N GLU A 156 8.18 9.95 -12.17
CA GLU A 156 9.13 11.01 -11.85
C GLU A 156 8.66 12.33 -12.50
N GLU A 157 8.39 13.34 -11.67
CA GLU A 157 7.94 14.67 -12.10
C GLU A 157 9.08 15.69 -12.07
N LYS A 158 9.05 16.66 -13.00
CA LYS A 158 9.82 17.90 -12.88
C LYS A 158 9.31 18.76 -11.72
N ASP A 159 10.07 19.81 -11.41
CA ASP A 159 9.71 20.81 -10.41
C ASP A 159 8.44 21.62 -10.72
N LEU A 160 8.00 22.39 -9.72
CA LEU A 160 6.87 23.32 -9.85
C LEU A 160 7.10 24.39 -10.93
N ALA A 161 8.34 24.82 -11.17
CA ALA A 161 8.66 25.80 -12.22
C ALA A 161 8.36 25.25 -13.62
N ASN A 162 8.39 23.92 -13.77
CA ASN A 162 7.98 23.18 -14.97
C ASN A 162 6.57 22.58 -14.86
N ASN A 163 5.72 23.08 -13.95
CA ASN A 163 4.35 22.63 -13.72
C ASN A 163 4.20 21.12 -13.47
N HIS A 164 5.16 20.48 -12.80
CA HIS A 164 5.12 19.03 -12.51
C HIS A 164 4.99 18.13 -13.75
N GLN A 165 5.45 18.59 -14.92
CA GLN A 165 5.48 17.72 -16.10
C GLN A 165 6.29 16.46 -15.83
N ILE A 166 5.78 15.31 -16.28
CA ILE A 166 6.53 14.05 -16.25
C ILE A 166 7.82 14.23 -17.07
N VAL A 167 8.96 13.82 -16.50
CA VAL A 167 10.24 13.85 -17.24
C VAL A 167 10.17 12.89 -18.44
N PRO A 168 11.00 13.06 -19.48
CA PRO A 168 11.12 12.05 -20.53
C PRO A 168 11.40 10.67 -19.91
N ASN A 169 10.64 9.64 -20.33
CA ASN A 169 10.69 8.30 -19.73
C ASN A 169 10.33 8.23 -18.22
N GLY A 170 9.63 9.24 -17.70
CA GLY A 170 9.42 9.44 -16.26
C GLY A 170 8.61 8.37 -15.57
N TYR A 171 7.75 7.63 -16.28
CA TYR A 171 7.05 6.47 -15.70
C TYR A 171 8.02 5.31 -15.40
N ASN A 172 8.89 4.95 -16.35
CA ASN A 172 9.86 3.87 -16.14
C ASN A 172 10.95 4.29 -15.14
N ILE A 173 11.47 5.51 -15.25
CA ILE A 173 12.44 6.08 -14.30
C ILE A 173 11.84 6.09 -12.89
N GLY A 174 10.61 6.60 -12.76
CA GLY A 174 9.93 6.71 -11.48
C GLY A 174 9.75 5.35 -10.81
N ARG A 175 9.22 4.38 -11.57
CA ARG A 175 9.08 2.98 -11.14
C ARG A 175 10.40 2.39 -10.65
N ASP A 176 11.47 2.53 -11.44
CA ASP A 176 12.74 1.88 -11.14
C ASP A 176 13.46 2.55 -9.95
N LEU A 177 13.37 3.87 -9.81
CA LEU A 177 13.88 4.58 -8.63
C LEU A 177 13.14 4.15 -7.35
N PHE A 178 11.80 4.09 -7.38
CA PHE A 178 11.00 3.63 -6.25
C PHE A 178 11.38 2.19 -5.85
N VAL A 179 11.40 1.27 -6.82
CA VAL A 179 11.68 -0.14 -6.58
C VAL A 179 13.10 -0.35 -6.05
N ASN A 180 14.10 0.31 -6.64
CA ASN A 180 15.48 0.25 -6.17
C ASN A 180 15.63 0.80 -4.73
N GLY A 181 14.89 1.87 -4.40
CA GLY A 181 14.83 2.41 -3.05
C GLY A 181 14.14 1.50 -2.04
N ALA A 182 13.21 0.67 -2.50
CA ALA A 182 12.33 -0.17 -1.67
C ALA A 182 12.86 -1.58 -1.40
N VAL A 183 13.55 -2.20 -2.36
CA VAL A 183 14.07 -3.58 -2.27
C VAL A 183 15.10 -3.73 -1.15
N GLY A 184 15.10 -4.90 -0.51
CA GLY A 184 15.96 -5.21 0.62
C GLY A 184 15.33 -4.84 1.96
N THR A 185 16.17 -4.53 2.95
CA THR A 185 15.74 -4.29 4.33
C THR A 185 15.70 -2.80 4.64
N LYS A 186 14.57 -2.34 5.18
CA LYS A 186 14.31 -0.95 5.57
C LYS A 186 13.75 -0.91 6.98
N ARG A 187 13.85 0.24 7.65
CA ARG A 187 13.41 0.41 9.02
C ARG A 187 12.64 1.71 9.16
N PHE A 188 11.54 1.65 9.90
CA PHE A 188 10.81 2.85 10.31
C PHE A 188 10.12 2.56 11.65
N LEU A 189 10.34 3.43 12.64
CA LEU A 189 9.93 3.22 14.03
C LEU A 189 10.40 1.83 14.53
N LEU A 190 9.51 1.08 15.18
CA LEU A 190 9.78 -0.24 15.76
C LEU A 190 9.59 -1.40 14.77
N HIS A 191 9.69 -1.12 13.46
CA HIS A 191 9.41 -2.12 12.43
C HIS A 191 10.54 -2.21 11.41
N THR A 192 10.86 -3.46 11.05
CA THR A 192 11.74 -3.81 9.95
C THR A 192 10.88 -4.33 8.81
N TYR A 193 11.14 -3.81 7.61
CA TYR A 193 10.48 -4.18 6.36
C TYR A 193 11.49 -4.87 5.46
N THR A 194 11.14 -6.04 4.92
CA THR A 194 11.93 -6.71 3.89
C THR A 194 11.10 -6.82 2.62
N THR A 195 11.61 -6.25 1.54
CA THR A 195 10.93 -6.19 0.24
C THR A 195 11.67 -7.06 -0.77
N THR A 196 10.95 -7.95 -1.44
CA THR A 196 11.42 -8.64 -2.65
C THR A 196 10.67 -8.12 -3.87
N VAL A 197 11.27 -8.23 -5.05
CA VAL A 197 10.67 -7.81 -6.32
C VAL A 197 10.61 -8.96 -7.32
N GLU A 198 9.51 -9.02 -8.06
CA GLU A 198 9.34 -9.83 -9.27
C GLU A 198 9.00 -8.91 -10.45
N GLU A 199 9.47 -9.25 -11.64
CA GLU A 199 9.09 -8.55 -12.88
C GLU A 199 8.02 -9.34 -13.62
N VAL A 200 6.91 -8.68 -13.93
CA VAL A 200 5.84 -9.26 -14.74
C VAL A 200 5.77 -8.51 -16.06
N ARG A 201 5.93 -9.24 -17.16
CA ARG A 201 5.81 -8.73 -18.54
C ARG A 201 4.44 -9.08 -19.12
N GLY A 202 3.98 -8.28 -20.08
CA GLY A 202 2.71 -8.51 -20.77
C GLY A 202 1.47 -8.19 -19.94
N LEU A 203 1.63 -7.52 -18.79
CA LEU A 203 0.54 -6.94 -18.00
C LEU A 203 0.22 -5.51 -18.44
N LEU A 204 1.26 -4.79 -18.86
CA LEU A 204 1.21 -3.48 -19.50
C LEU A 204 1.88 -3.63 -20.88
N GLU A 205 1.26 -3.08 -21.92
CA GLU A 205 1.83 -3.17 -23.27
C GLU A 205 3.04 -2.24 -23.42
N PRO A 206 4.13 -2.67 -24.09
CA PRO A 206 5.20 -1.77 -24.49
C PRO A 206 4.70 -0.68 -25.45
N GLY A 207 5.34 0.49 -25.42
CA GLY A 207 4.93 1.65 -26.22
C GLY A 207 4.05 2.62 -25.44
N SER A 208 3.39 3.53 -26.15
CA SER A 208 2.72 4.69 -25.54
C SER A 208 1.21 4.74 -25.78
N GLU A 209 0.62 3.67 -26.32
CA GLU A 209 -0.81 3.64 -26.61
C GLU A 209 -1.64 3.75 -25.32
N GLY A 210 -2.54 4.74 -25.28
CA GLY A 210 -3.35 5.01 -24.09
C GLY A 210 -2.59 5.65 -22.91
N VAL A 211 -1.27 5.86 -23.04
CA VAL A 211 -0.43 6.41 -21.98
C VAL A 211 -0.37 7.93 -22.08
N ASN A 212 -0.66 8.60 -20.96
CA ASN A 212 -0.63 10.05 -20.89
C ASN A 212 0.77 10.61 -21.25
N HIS A 213 0.80 11.82 -21.82
CA HIS A 213 1.99 12.46 -22.37
C HIS A 213 2.71 11.71 -23.51
N GLY A 214 2.16 10.60 -24.01
CA GLY A 214 2.78 9.80 -25.07
C GLY A 214 4.10 9.14 -24.64
N ILE A 215 4.31 8.94 -23.34
CA ILE A 215 5.55 8.37 -22.81
C ILE A 215 5.51 6.85 -22.96
N ALA A 216 6.44 6.31 -23.74
CA ALA A 216 6.53 4.87 -23.97
C ALA A 216 6.89 4.09 -22.69
N GLN A 217 6.20 2.96 -22.50
CA GLN A 217 6.46 1.97 -21.46
C GLN A 217 7.32 0.84 -22.02
N ASP A 218 8.12 0.20 -21.18
CA ASP A 218 8.93 -0.97 -21.53
C ASP A 218 8.17 -2.31 -21.38
N GLY A 219 6.88 -2.23 -20.99
CA GLY A 219 6.00 -3.37 -20.77
C GLY A 219 6.29 -4.17 -19.50
N VAL A 220 7.05 -3.62 -18.55
CA VAL A 220 7.38 -4.25 -17.27
C VAL A 220 6.56 -3.65 -16.13
N VAL A 221 5.88 -4.51 -15.37
CA VAL A 221 5.28 -4.18 -14.07
C VAL A 221 6.11 -4.82 -12.97
N LYS A 222 6.41 -4.07 -11.91
CA LYS A 222 7.19 -4.55 -10.76
C LYS A 222 6.25 -4.98 -9.65
N VAL A 223 6.35 -6.22 -9.19
CA VAL A 223 5.52 -6.75 -8.11
C VAL A 223 6.37 -6.87 -6.85
N LEU A 224 6.06 -6.07 -5.83
CA LEU A 224 6.76 -6.06 -4.55
C LEU A 224 6.00 -6.92 -3.54
N THR A 225 6.72 -7.81 -2.85
CA THR A 225 6.19 -8.50 -1.66
C THR A 225 6.92 -8.00 -0.44
N VAL A 226 6.16 -7.44 0.51
CA VAL A 226 6.72 -6.76 1.70
C VAL A 226 6.39 -7.57 2.95
N THR A 227 7.43 -7.99 3.66
CA THR A 227 7.31 -8.61 4.98
C THR A 227 7.62 -7.57 6.06
N ARG A 228 6.70 -7.38 7.00
CA ARG A 228 6.88 -6.53 8.18
C ARG A 228 7.14 -7.39 9.41
N LYS A 229 8.12 -7.00 10.22
CA LYS A 229 8.39 -7.59 11.53
C LYS A 229 8.55 -6.49 12.57
N PHE A 230 8.02 -6.70 13.76
CA PHE A 230 8.36 -5.89 14.92
C PHE A 230 9.84 -6.11 15.28
N SER A 231 10.56 -5.03 15.56
CA SER A 231 12.00 -5.05 15.86
C SER A 231 12.31 -3.98 16.90
N LEU A 232 12.78 -4.42 18.08
CA LEU A 232 13.42 -3.55 19.06
C LEU A 232 14.92 -3.57 18.79
N PHE A 233 15.42 -2.50 18.20
CA PHE A 233 16.83 -2.27 17.85
C PHE A 233 17.38 -3.16 16.74
#